data_AF-A0A7L3MY46-F1
#
_entry.id   AF-A0A7L3MY46-F1
#
_cell.length_a   1.000
_cell.length_b   1.000
_cell.length_c   1.000
_cell.angle_alpha   90.00
_cell.angle_beta   90.00
_cell.angle_gamma   90.00
#
_symmetry.space_group_name_H-M   'P 1'
#
loop_
_entity.id
_entity.type
_entity.pdbx_description
1 polymer ?
#
loop_
_entity_poly.entity_id
_entity_poly.type
_entity_poly.pdbx_seq_one_letter_code
_entity_poly.pdbx_strand_id
1 'polypeptide(L)'
;MFWGLLSLLLFVSASGTPVGDQDEDIQVQENFEAERMYGKWYDIAIGTTCKWMKNYREKFSMGTLVLSSGPSADQISTASTRLRQGDCTRVSGEYQKTSTPGKYTYYNPKWDMSIQSYVLRTNYEEYAVILLKKKSSFGPSTTLKLYGRSPELREDLIESFQQLALEMGIPEDSIFILANRGECIPQETTAAPEQLRASFPVQRLRRAVLPPEEGSAAGPLPTYIGNKEDSCRLSRNPGPCSGMLPRFFYNSSSMACETFLFGGCLGNGNNFYSEKECLQACRTEAACRLPIVQGPCQNPVTRWAFDAAQGKCITFSYGGCKGNGNQFYSEKECKEYCGAPLLAEDEEFLHLSN
;
A
#
# COMPACT_ATOMS: atom_id res chain seq x y z
N MET A 1 10.32 9.75 83.93
CA MET A 1 11.45 9.10 83.21
C MET A 1 10.92 7.74 82.78
N PHE A 2 10.66 7.38 81.53
CA PHE A 2 11.14 7.80 80.22
C PHE A 2 9.97 7.72 79.22
N TRP A 3 9.92 8.66 78.28
CA TRP A 3 9.10 8.59 77.06
C TRP A 3 9.72 7.61 76.06
N GLY A 4 8.89 6.89 75.33
CA GLY A 4 9.26 6.11 74.14
C GLY A 4 8.10 6.12 73.15
N LEU A 5 8.01 7.19 72.35
CA LEU A 5 7.08 7.34 71.24
C LEU A 5 7.50 6.45 70.07
N LEU A 6 6.72 5.42 69.78
CA LEU A 6 6.83 4.61 68.57
C LEU A 6 6.16 5.37 67.42
N SER A 7 6.93 6.02 66.55
CA SER A 7 6.42 6.58 65.29
C SER A 7 6.18 5.44 64.30
N LEU A 8 4.91 5.12 64.04
CA LEU A 8 4.53 4.36 62.85
C LEU A 8 4.58 5.31 61.64
N LEU A 9 5.60 5.17 60.81
CA LEU A 9 5.62 5.68 59.43
C LEU A 9 4.61 4.86 58.62
N LEU A 10 3.44 5.43 58.35
CA LEU A 10 2.55 4.96 57.30
C LEU A 10 3.21 5.25 55.95
N PHE A 11 3.89 4.25 55.39
CA PHE A 11 4.18 4.23 53.96
C PHE A 11 2.85 4.07 53.23
N VAL A 12 2.30 5.18 52.73
CA VAL A 12 1.30 5.12 51.66
C VAL A 12 2.05 4.63 50.43
N SER A 13 1.95 3.33 50.15
CA SER A 13 2.27 2.77 48.86
C SER A 13 1.28 3.36 47.86
N ALA A 14 1.66 4.46 47.22
CA ALA A 14 1.04 4.88 45.97
C ALA A 14 1.30 3.77 44.95
N SER A 15 0.35 2.85 44.84
CA SER A 15 0.25 1.93 43.72
C SER A 15 -0.06 2.78 42.49
N GLY A 16 1.00 3.26 41.83
CA GLY A 16 0.91 3.80 40.49
C GLY A 16 0.34 2.70 39.62
N THR A 17 -0.92 2.85 39.23
CA THR A 17 -1.49 2.05 38.16
C THR A 17 -0.60 2.24 36.93
N PRO A 18 -0.19 1.15 36.26
CA PRO A 18 0.52 1.29 35.01
C PRO A 18 -0.38 2.08 34.06
N VAL A 19 0.18 3.11 33.44
CA VAL A 19 -0.48 3.94 32.41
C VAL A 19 -0.98 2.99 31.33
N GLY A 20 -2.25 2.60 31.44
CA GLY A 20 -2.96 1.84 30.44
C GLY A 20 -3.10 2.70 29.19
N ASP A 21 -2.99 2.04 28.04
CA ASP A 21 -3.20 2.58 26.69
C ASP A 21 -4.46 3.47 26.69
N GLN A 22 -4.27 4.78 26.82
CA GLN A 22 -5.35 5.76 26.75
C GLN A 22 -5.78 5.90 25.27
N ASP A 23 -6.54 4.91 24.78
CA ASP A 23 -7.67 5.23 23.92
C ASP A 23 -8.72 5.90 24.81
N GLU A 24 -8.44 7.15 25.22
CA GLU A 24 -9.49 8.06 25.65
C GLU A 24 -10.56 8.07 24.57
N ASP A 25 -11.83 8.07 24.99
CA ASP A 25 -13.01 7.94 24.15
C ASP A 25 -13.09 9.14 23.19
N ILE A 26 -12.42 9.02 22.04
CA ILE A 26 -12.36 10.09 21.03
C ILE A 26 -13.79 10.32 20.57
N GLN A 27 -14.34 11.48 20.96
CA GLN A 27 -15.69 11.84 20.59
C GLN A 27 -15.78 12.09 19.08
N VAL A 28 -16.63 11.31 18.43
CA VAL A 28 -17.05 11.49 17.04
C VAL A 28 -18.19 12.51 16.98
N GLN A 29 -18.44 13.04 15.79
CA GLN A 29 -19.58 13.91 15.52
C GLN A 29 -20.89 13.28 16.02
N GLU A 30 -21.64 14.01 16.84
CA GLU A 30 -22.98 13.58 17.28
C GLU A 30 -23.96 13.56 16.10
N ASN A 31 -24.90 12.61 16.13
CA ASN A 31 -25.93 12.42 15.10
C ASN A 31 -25.33 12.32 13.68
N PHE A 32 -24.20 11.62 13.57
CA PHE A 32 -23.49 11.48 12.31
C PHE A 32 -24.24 10.60 11.30
N GLU A 33 -24.45 11.14 10.10
CA GLU A 33 -25.06 10.45 8.96
C GLU A 33 -24.00 10.13 7.90
N ALA A 34 -23.64 8.85 7.75
CA ALA A 34 -22.54 8.43 6.88
C ALA A 34 -22.81 8.75 5.39
N GLU A 35 -24.05 8.60 4.96
CA GLU A 35 -24.47 8.76 3.56
C GLU A 35 -24.32 10.21 3.08
N ARG A 36 -24.48 11.18 3.99
CA ARG A 36 -24.29 12.61 3.68
C ARG A 36 -22.83 12.97 3.45
N MET A 37 -21.90 12.13 3.90
CA MET A 37 -20.47 12.29 3.60
C MET A 37 -20.09 11.78 2.21
N TYR A 38 -20.96 11.06 1.50
CA TYR A 38 -20.64 10.55 0.17
C TYR A 38 -20.37 11.66 -0.84
N GLY A 39 -19.69 11.27 -1.92
CA GLY A 39 -19.22 12.17 -2.95
C GLY A 39 -17.79 12.66 -2.70
N LYS A 40 -17.44 13.73 -3.39
CA LYS A 40 -16.09 14.25 -3.50
C LYS A 40 -15.77 15.26 -2.40
N TRP A 41 -14.52 15.23 -1.96
CA TRP A 41 -13.89 16.11 -0.99
C TRP A 41 -12.47 16.46 -1.45
N TYR A 42 -11.98 17.64 -1.08
CA TYR A 42 -10.61 18.11 -1.31
C TYR A 42 -9.82 18.02 0.01
N ASP A 43 -8.61 17.47 -0.02
CA ASP A 43 -7.70 17.36 1.14
C ASP A 43 -7.02 18.73 1.32
N ILE A 44 -7.58 19.59 2.17
CA ILE A 44 -7.20 21.01 2.33
C ILE A 44 -5.99 21.16 3.24
N ALA A 45 -6.00 20.48 4.38
CA ALA A 45 -4.92 20.55 5.35
C ALA A 45 -4.70 19.22 6.05
N ILE A 46 -3.46 19.00 6.48
CA ILE A 46 -3.04 17.78 7.16
C ILE A 46 -2.14 18.13 8.33
N GLY A 47 -2.40 17.53 9.49
CA GLY A 47 -1.52 17.54 10.66
C GLY A 47 -1.11 16.12 10.98
N THR A 48 0.15 15.84 11.33
CA THR A 48 0.55 14.48 11.66
C THR A 48 1.70 14.36 12.66
N THR A 49 1.70 13.29 13.45
CA THR A 49 2.84 12.88 14.27
C THR A 49 3.77 11.91 13.54
N CYS A 50 3.46 11.54 12.29
CA CYS A 50 4.32 10.69 11.48
C CYS A 50 5.62 11.43 11.12
N LYS A 51 6.71 11.10 11.83
CA LYS A 51 8.06 11.68 11.66
C LYS A 51 8.51 11.78 10.20
N TRP A 52 8.10 10.80 9.39
CA TRP A 52 8.49 10.71 7.99
C TRP A 52 7.82 11.81 7.13
N MET A 53 6.56 12.19 7.37
CA MET A 53 5.88 13.21 6.54
C MET A 53 6.46 14.63 6.73
N LYS A 54 7.02 14.93 7.90
CA LYS A 54 7.65 16.23 8.20
C LYS A 54 8.72 16.62 7.17
N ASN A 55 9.51 15.65 6.72
CA ASN A 55 10.64 15.89 5.81
C ASN A 55 10.23 16.12 4.35
N TYR A 56 8.94 16.03 4.01
CA TYR A 56 8.49 16.08 2.63
C TYR A 56 7.27 16.99 2.41
N ARG A 57 7.11 18.01 3.26
CA ARG A 57 6.08 19.08 3.17
C ARG A 57 5.78 19.50 1.72
N GLU A 58 6.82 19.86 0.97
CA GLU A 58 6.69 20.43 -0.38
C GLU A 58 6.27 19.45 -1.47
N LYS A 59 6.29 18.15 -1.16
CA LYS A 59 5.87 17.10 -2.08
C LYS A 59 4.39 16.76 -1.95
N PHE A 60 3.70 17.31 -0.94
CA PHE A 60 2.26 17.16 -0.80
C PHE A 60 1.55 18.32 -1.49
N SER A 61 0.76 17.98 -2.50
CA SER A 61 -0.26 18.87 -3.05
C SER A 61 -1.63 18.42 -2.58
N MET A 62 -2.59 19.32 -2.67
CA MET A 62 -4.00 19.02 -2.49
C MET A 62 -4.38 17.82 -3.37
N GLY A 63 -5.11 16.89 -2.78
CA GLY A 63 -5.68 15.73 -3.47
C GLY A 63 -7.18 15.71 -3.30
N THR A 64 -7.82 14.70 -3.86
CA THR A 64 -9.25 14.47 -3.68
C THR A 64 -9.50 13.14 -2.98
N LEU A 65 -10.59 13.09 -2.22
CA LEU A 65 -11.15 11.88 -1.63
C LEU A 65 -12.59 11.76 -2.12
N VAL A 66 -12.94 10.61 -2.67
CA VAL A 66 -14.32 10.27 -3.00
C VAL A 66 -14.77 9.18 -2.04
N LEU A 67 -15.89 9.40 -1.37
CA LEU A 67 -16.54 8.45 -0.48
C LEU A 67 -17.79 7.90 -1.15
N SER A 68 -18.00 6.59 -1.05
CA SER A 68 -19.20 5.93 -1.56
C SER A 68 -19.55 4.70 -0.73
N SER A 69 -20.72 4.10 -0.97
CA SER A 69 -21.06 2.80 -0.40
C SER A 69 -20.01 1.75 -0.74
N GLY A 70 -19.64 0.93 0.24
CA GLY A 70 -18.75 -0.21 0.03
C GLY A 70 -19.43 -1.38 -0.68
N PRO A 71 -18.68 -2.44 -1.01
CA PRO A 71 -19.21 -3.67 -1.60
C PRO A 71 -20.24 -4.39 -0.72
N SER A 72 -20.15 -4.21 0.60
CA SER A 72 -21.11 -4.71 1.59
C SER A 72 -21.70 -3.56 2.41
N ALA A 73 -22.85 -3.82 3.05
CA ALA A 73 -23.54 -2.83 3.88
C ALA A 73 -22.68 -2.29 5.03
N ASP A 74 -21.77 -3.13 5.55
CA ASP A 74 -20.85 -2.81 6.64
C ASP A 74 -19.55 -2.14 6.17
N GLN A 75 -19.45 -1.78 4.89
CA GLN A 75 -18.25 -1.17 4.33
C GLN A 75 -18.52 0.21 3.72
N ILE A 76 -17.49 1.03 3.72
CA ILE A 76 -17.41 2.28 2.96
C ILE A 76 -16.22 2.20 2.02
N SER A 77 -16.44 2.60 0.77
CA SER A 77 -15.39 2.70 -0.22
C SER A 77 -14.82 4.10 -0.23
N THR A 78 -13.50 4.17 -0.30
CA THR A 78 -12.72 5.40 -0.36
C THR A 78 -11.90 5.36 -1.63
N ALA A 79 -11.88 6.45 -2.39
CA ALA A 79 -10.99 6.62 -3.54
C ALA A 79 -10.24 7.95 -3.42
N SER A 80 -8.94 7.88 -3.14
CA SER A 80 -8.06 9.03 -3.06
C SER A 80 -7.34 9.25 -4.38
N THR A 81 -7.36 10.46 -4.92
CA THR A 81 -6.56 10.85 -6.09
C THR A 81 -5.54 11.91 -5.71
N ARG A 82 -4.27 11.68 -6.03
CA ARG A 82 -3.16 12.59 -5.69
C ARG A 82 -2.11 12.61 -6.79
N LEU A 83 -1.55 13.79 -7.02
CA LEU A 83 -0.36 13.98 -7.83
C LEU A 83 0.90 13.69 -6.98
N ARG A 84 1.72 12.73 -7.40
CA ARG A 84 3.01 12.42 -6.75
C ARG A 84 4.11 12.42 -7.81
N GLN A 85 5.07 13.35 -7.70
CA GLN A 85 6.22 13.45 -8.62
C GLN A 85 5.84 13.47 -10.11
N GLY A 86 4.75 14.16 -10.47
CA GLY A 86 4.27 14.24 -11.86
C GLY A 86 3.27 13.14 -12.26
N ASP A 87 3.19 12.06 -11.49
CA ASP A 87 2.24 10.98 -11.75
C ASP A 87 0.94 11.17 -10.98
N CYS A 88 -0.18 11.14 -11.70
CA CYS A 88 -1.50 11.12 -11.08
C CYS A 88 -1.89 9.71 -10.66
N THR A 89 -2.08 9.50 -9.37
CA THR A 89 -2.41 8.19 -8.81
C THR A 89 -3.77 8.24 -8.14
N ARG A 90 -4.68 7.36 -8.58
CA ARG A 90 -5.94 7.08 -7.90
C ARG A 90 -5.85 5.75 -7.20
N VAL A 91 -6.19 5.76 -5.92
CA VAL A 91 -6.16 4.57 -5.08
C VAL A 91 -7.49 4.43 -4.38
N SER A 92 -8.06 3.23 -4.49
CA SER A 92 -9.25 2.87 -3.75
C SER A 92 -8.95 1.94 -2.57
N GLY A 93 -9.80 1.98 -1.56
CA GLY A 93 -9.70 1.13 -0.39
C GLY A 93 -11.01 1.07 0.39
N GLU A 94 -11.24 -0.06 1.03
CA GLU A 94 -12.47 -0.35 1.76
C GLU A 94 -12.21 -0.31 3.27
N TYR A 95 -13.03 0.45 3.98
CA TYR A 95 -13.02 0.52 5.43
C TYR A 95 -14.28 -0.15 6.00
N GLN A 96 -14.12 -0.86 7.12
CA GLN A 96 -15.23 -1.44 7.87
C GLN A 96 -15.89 -0.37 8.71
N LYS A 97 -17.23 -0.34 8.69
CA LYS A 97 -18.06 0.40 9.64
C LYS A 97 -17.94 -0.25 11.02
N THR A 98 -18.04 0.55 12.07
CA THR A 98 -18.11 0.04 13.44
C THR A 98 -19.50 0.27 14.03
N SER A 99 -19.74 -0.22 15.24
CA SER A 99 -20.97 0.07 16.00
C SER A 99 -21.17 1.56 16.30
N THR A 100 -20.11 2.37 16.24
CA THR A 100 -20.16 3.80 16.47
C THR A 100 -20.20 4.53 15.11
N PRO A 101 -21.29 5.24 14.76
CA PRO A 101 -21.35 6.07 13.56
C PRO A 101 -20.19 7.07 13.51
N GLY A 102 -19.57 7.24 12.35
CA GLY A 102 -18.41 8.13 12.19
C GLY A 102 -17.07 7.50 12.59
N LYS A 103 -17.07 6.27 13.15
CA LYS A 103 -15.87 5.49 13.41
C LYS A 103 -15.75 4.32 12.45
N TYR A 104 -14.59 4.21 11.81
CA TYR A 104 -14.28 3.19 10.81
C TYR A 104 -12.94 2.53 11.10
N THR A 105 -12.80 1.28 10.67
CA THR A 105 -11.55 0.53 10.84
C THR A 105 -11.07 -0.06 9.53
N TYR A 106 -9.75 -0.16 9.41
CA TYR A 106 -9.09 -0.90 8.35
C TYR A 106 -7.98 -1.74 8.97
N TYR A 107 -7.87 -2.98 8.52
CA TYR A 107 -6.78 -3.87 8.92
C TYR A 107 -6.14 -4.49 7.69
N ASN A 108 -4.80 -4.47 7.66
CA ASN A 108 -4.01 -5.16 6.65
C ASN A 108 -3.14 -6.23 7.32
N PRO A 109 -3.44 -7.53 7.14
CA PRO A 109 -2.69 -8.60 7.78
C PRO A 109 -1.27 -8.73 7.24
N LYS A 110 -1.02 -8.38 5.97
CA LYS A 110 0.32 -8.49 5.36
C LYS A 110 1.36 -7.59 6.05
N TRP A 111 0.92 -6.46 6.56
CA TRP A 111 1.80 -5.45 7.18
C TRP A 111 1.57 -5.32 8.69
N ASP A 112 0.75 -6.20 9.26
CA ASP A 112 0.19 -6.11 10.60
C ASP A 112 -0.12 -4.67 11.02
N MET A 113 -1.01 -4.06 10.25
CA MET A 113 -1.26 -2.63 10.32
C MET A 113 -2.75 -2.38 10.43
N SER A 114 -3.13 -1.62 11.44
CA SER A 114 -4.50 -1.17 11.65
C SER A 114 -4.60 0.35 11.55
N ILE A 115 -5.74 0.79 11.04
CA ILE A 115 -6.13 2.20 11.01
C ILE A 115 -7.51 2.30 11.62
N GLN A 116 -7.66 3.23 12.56
CA GLN A 116 -8.94 3.69 13.07
C GLN A 116 -9.16 5.12 12.57
N SER A 117 -10.29 5.36 11.93
CA SER A 117 -10.69 6.66 11.41
C SER A 117 -11.90 7.17 12.19
N TYR A 118 -11.87 8.44 12.57
CA TYR A 118 -12.89 9.11 13.36
C TYR A 118 -13.29 10.40 12.67
N VAL A 119 -14.58 10.56 12.33
CA VAL A 119 -15.12 11.83 11.87
C VAL A 119 -15.41 12.68 13.10
N LEU A 120 -14.58 13.69 13.34
CA LEU A 120 -14.68 14.52 14.55
C LEU A 120 -15.74 15.60 14.41
N ARG A 121 -15.73 16.30 13.26
CA ARG A 121 -16.61 17.45 12.98
C ARG A 121 -16.94 17.49 11.49
N THR A 122 -18.19 17.76 11.14
CA THR A 122 -18.59 17.99 9.74
C THR A 122 -19.93 18.70 9.70
N ASN A 123 -20.12 19.57 8.71
CA ASN A 123 -21.44 20.10 8.34
C ASN A 123 -21.95 19.50 7.02
N TYR A 124 -21.26 18.48 6.49
CA TYR A 124 -21.54 17.75 5.24
C TYR A 124 -21.42 18.55 3.95
N GLU A 125 -21.67 19.86 3.99
CA GLU A 125 -21.81 20.75 2.83
C GLU A 125 -20.57 21.62 2.55
N GLU A 126 -19.75 21.85 3.57
CA GLU A 126 -18.58 22.73 3.45
C GLU A 126 -17.30 22.02 3.85
N TYR A 127 -17.25 21.43 5.05
CA TYR A 127 -16.02 20.85 5.60
C TYR A 127 -16.25 19.56 6.39
N ALA A 128 -15.18 18.78 6.53
CA ALA A 128 -15.11 17.66 7.46
C ALA A 128 -13.70 17.53 8.05
N VAL A 129 -13.61 17.27 9.35
CA VAL A 129 -12.36 16.98 10.06
C VAL A 129 -12.33 15.51 10.43
N ILE A 130 -11.32 14.79 9.94
CA ILE A 130 -11.17 13.35 10.15
C ILE A 130 -9.83 13.08 10.83
N LEU A 131 -9.87 12.35 11.94
CA LEU A 131 -8.71 11.84 12.65
C LEU A 131 -8.43 10.40 12.24
N LEU A 132 -7.18 10.09 11.94
CA LEU A 132 -6.69 8.76 11.66
C LEU A 132 -5.63 8.38 12.69
N LYS A 133 -5.90 7.33 13.48
CA LYS A 133 -4.93 6.65 14.31
C LYS A 133 -4.45 5.40 13.59
N LYS A 134 -3.16 5.31 13.31
CA LYS A 134 -2.53 4.16 12.66
C LYS A 134 -1.61 3.46 13.65
N LYS A 135 -1.79 2.15 13.83
CA LYS A 135 -0.83 1.26 14.51
C LYS A 135 -0.12 0.42 13.44
N SER A 136 1.21 0.40 13.47
CA SER A 136 2.06 -0.27 12.46
C SER A 136 3.41 -0.61 13.07
N SER A 137 4.19 -1.47 12.40
CA SER A 137 5.56 -1.82 12.78
C SER A 137 6.52 -0.63 12.90
N PHE A 138 6.24 0.48 12.22
CA PHE A 138 7.02 1.72 12.31
C PHE A 138 6.63 2.61 13.51
N GLY A 139 5.74 2.15 14.37
CA GLY A 139 5.19 2.88 15.51
C GLY A 139 3.80 3.45 15.25
N PRO A 140 3.10 3.87 16.31
CA PRO A 140 1.81 4.54 16.20
C PRO A 140 1.99 5.92 15.56
N SER A 141 1.03 6.32 14.74
CA SER A 141 0.97 7.67 14.19
C SER A 141 -0.45 8.18 14.17
N THR A 142 -0.57 9.48 14.44
CA THR A 142 -1.84 10.21 14.44
C THR A 142 -1.80 11.18 13.27
N THR A 143 -2.88 11.23 12.49
CA THR A 143 -3.02 12.15 11.36
C THR A 143 -4.39 12.79 11.39
N LEU A 144 -4.44 14.11 11.50
CA LEU A 144 -5.66 14.89 11.39
C LEU A 144 -5.75 15.46 9.97
N LYS A 145 -6.93 15.43 9.36
CA LYS A 145 -7.18 15.94 8.01
C LYS A 145 -8.38 16.85 7.98
N LEU A 146 -8.22 18.00 7.34
CA LEU A 146 -9.30 18.91 6.97
C LEU A 146 -9.67 18.67 5.52
N TYR A 147 -10.94 18.34 5.30
CA TYR A 147 -11.53 18.20 3.99
C TYR A 147 -12.50 19.33 3.72
N GLY A 148 -12.53 19.79 2.47
CA GLY A 148 -13.51 20.76 1.98
C GLY A 148 -14.35 20.20 0.83
N ARG A 149 -15.60 20.64 0.69
CA ARG A 149 -16.39 20.41 -0.53
C ARG A 149 -15.92 21.29 -1.70
N SER A 150 -15.24 22.38 -1.39
CA SER A 150 -14.52 23.27 -2.30
C SER A 150 -13.01 23.18 -2.02
N PRO A 151 -12.13 23.43 -3.01
CA PRO A 151 -10.68 23.53 -2.79
C PRO A 151 -10.27 24.76 -1.96
N GLU A 152 -11.20 25.70 -1.72
CA GLU A 152 -11.00 26.88 -0.89
C GLU A 152 -11.99 26.84 0.28
N LEU A 153 -11.47 27.03 1.49
CA LEU A 153 -12.24 27.11 2.73
C LEU A 153 -11.98 28.45 3.42
N ARG A 154 -12.92 28.83 4.29
CA ARG A 154 -12.81 30.05 5.10
C ARG A 154 -11.63 29.93 6.08
N GLU A 155 -10.96 31.06 6.33
CA GLU A 155 -9.75 31.11 7.17
C GLU A 155 -10.01 30.66 8.62
N ASP A 156 -11.20 30.97 9.17
CA ASP A 156 -11.61 30.55 10.52
C ASP A 156 -11.66 29.02 10.68
N LEU A 157 -12.04 28.29 9.62
CA LEU A 157 -12.02 26.83 9.62
C LEU A 157 -10.59 26.29 9.60
N ILE A 158 -9.69 26.96 8.88
CA ILE A 158 -8.27 26.58 8.81
C ILE A 158 -7.60 26.81 10.17
N GLU A 159 -7.84 27.97 10.80
CA GLU A 159 -7.33 28.28 12.14
C GLU A 159 -7.88 27.31 13.19
N SER A 160 -9.18 27.03 13.16
CA SER A 160 -9.82 26.05 14.06
C SER A 160 -9.22 24.65 13.89
N PHE A 161 -8.89 24.25 12.65
CA PHE A 161 -8.20 22.98 12.39
C PHE A 161 -6.77 22.97 12.95
N GLN A 162 -6.02 24.04 12.77
CA GLN A 162 -4.65 24.15 13.31
C GLN A 162 -4.66 24.04 14.84
N GLN A 163 -5.58 24.75 15.50
CA GLN A 163 -5.75 24.69 16.94
C GLN A 163 -6.10 23.28 17.43
N LEU A 164 -7.06 22.62 16.77
CA LEU A 164 -7.43 21.24 17.08
C LEU A 164 -6.27 20.26 16.89
N ALA A 165 -5.44 20.46 15.87
CA ALA A 165 -4.25 19.64 15.65
C ALA A 165 -3.25 19.78 16.82
N LEU A 166 -3.00 21.00 17.30
CA LEU A 166 -2.15 21.26 18.46
C LEU A 166 -2.69 20.60 19.74
N GLU A 167 -4.00 20.70 19.98
CA GLU A 167 -4.68 20.05 21.11
C GLU A 167 -4.54 18.53 21.08
N MET A 168 -4.49 17.94 19.88
CA MET A 168 -4.23 16.52 19.66
C MET A 168 -2.75 16.14 19.72
N GLY A 169 -1.87 17.06 20.14
CA GLY A 169 -0.44 16.83 20.30
C GLY A 169 0.33 16.75 18.97
N ILE A 170 -0.25 17.21 17.87
CA ILE A 170 0.47 17.37 16.60
C ILE A 170 1.29 18.65 16.68
N PRO A 171 2.62 18.61 16.48
CA PRO A 171 3.44 19.81 16.56
C PRO A 171 3.15 20.76 15.39
N GLU A 172 3.24 22.07 15.64
CA GLU A 172 2.91 23.13 14.68
C GLU A 172 3.67 22.97 13.34
N ASP A 173 4.94 22.62 13.41
CA ASP A 173 5.80 22.39 12.24
C ASP A 173 5.41 21.16 11.40
N SER A 174 4.47 20.36 11.91
CA SER A 174 3.90 19.17 11.27
C SER A 174 2.42 19.35 10.92
N ILE A 175 1.96 20.61 10.84
CA ILE A 175 0.69 21.03 10.27
C ILE A 175 0.95 21.72 8.93
N PHE A 176 0.19 21.30 7.91
CA PHE A 176 0.44 21.62 6.52
C PHE A 176 -0.87 22.03 5.84
N ILE A 177 -0.91 23.25 5.29
CA ILE A 177 -1.93 23.64 4.32
C ILE A 177 -1.45 23.18 2.93
N LEU A 178 -2.29 22.42 2.23
CA LEU A 178 -1.91 21.76 1.00
C LEU A 178 -2.09 22.68 -0.20
N ALA A 179 -1.03 22.87 -0.98
CA ALA A 179 -1.07 23.74 -2.16
C ALA A 179 -2.04 23.17 -3.21
N ASN A 180 -2.97 24.01 -3.68
CA ASN A 180 -3.83 23.70 -4.80
C ASN A 180 -3.03 23.77 -6.12
N ARG A 181 -2.79 22.62 -6.76
CA ARG A 181 -2.13 22.51 -8.07
C ARG A 181 -3.08 22.09 -9.18
N GLY A 182 -4.38 22.27 -8.95
CA GLY A 182 -5.42 21.71 -9.78
C GLY A 182 -5.60 20.20 -9.57
N GLU A 183 -6.70 19.68 -10.10
CA GLU A 183 -6.97 18.25 -10.07
C GLU A 183 -6.20 17.53 -11.16
N CYS A 184 -5.60 16.40 -10.79
CA CYS A 184 -5.06 15.47 -11.75
C CYS A 184 -6.09 14.37 -12.02
N ILE A 185 -6.22 13.97 -13.29
CA ILE A 185 -7.05 12.82 -13.69
C ILE A 185 -6.07 11.67 -13.98
N PRO A 186 -6.21 10.51 -13.32
CA PRO A 186 -5.42 9.33 -13.67
C PRO A 186 -5.72 8.96 -15.12
N GLN A 187 -4.70 8.75 -15.94
CA GLN A 187 -4.93 8.17 -17.26
C GLN A 187 -5.46 6.75 -17.04
N GLU A 188 -6.71 6.49 -17.47
CA GLU A 188 -7.18 5.12 -17.60
C GLU A 188 -6.23 4.43 -18.58
N THR A 189 -5.53 3.39 -18.13
CA THR A 189 -4.87 2.47 -19.07
C THR A 189 -5.96 1.87 -19.94
N THR A 190 -6.19 2.48 -21.09
CA THR A 190 -7.02 1.91 -22.14
C THR A 190 -6.42 0.56 -22.44
N ALA A 191 -7.10 -0.51 -22.03
CA ALA A 191 -6.87 -1.82 -22.60
C ALA A 191 -6.88 -1.64 -24.12
N ALA A 192 -5.83 -2.11 -24.78
CA ALA A 192 -5.70 -2.00 -26.23
C ALA A 192 -7.01 -2.45 -26.91
N PRO A 193 -7.46 -1.79 -27.99
CA PRO A 193 -8.70 -2.13 -28.66
C PRO A 193 -8.75 -3.61 -29.04
N GLU A 194 -9.90 -4.21 -28.74
CA GLU A 194 -10.24 -5.63 -28.84
C GLU A 194 -10.35 -6.15 -30.30
N GLN A 195 -9.48 -5.72 -31.22
CA GLN A 195 -9.58 -6.00 -32.66
C GLN A 195 -8.48 -6.91 -33.24
N LEU A 196 -7.62 -7.51 -32.43
CA LEU A 196 -6.73 -8.61 -32.86
C LEU A 196 -6.96 -9.87 -32.02
N ARG A 197 -8.20 -10.36 -32.04
CA ARG A 197 -8.51 -11.78 -31.77
C ARG A 197 -9.12 -12.39 -33.01
N ALA A 198 -8.27 -12.76 -33.96
CA ALA A 198 -8.62 -13.71 -35.00
C ALA A 198 -7.52 -14.78 -35.10
N SER A 199 -7.98 -16.03 -35.13
CA SER A 199 -7.32 -17.26 -35.58
C SER A 199 -6.11 -17.79 -34.80
N PHE A 200 -6.38 -18.64 -33.81
CA PHE A 200 -5.73 -19.96 -33.70
C PHE A 200 -6.74 -21.00 -33.19
N PRO A 201 -6.89 -22.18 -33.83
CA PRO A 201 -7.91 -23.15 -33.48
C PRO A 201 -7.47 -23.98 -32.26
N VAL A 202 -8.20 -23.86 -31.15
CA VAL A 202 -8.05 -24.78 -30.01
C VAL A 202 -8.84 -26.04 -30.33
N GLN A 203 -8.14 -27.14 -30.62
CA GLN A 203 -8.77 -28.45 -30.71
C GLN A 203 -9.29 -28.88 -29.33
N ARG A 204 -10.58 -29.18 -29.29
CA ARG A 204 -11.31 -29.73 -28.15
C ARG A 204 -10.93 -31.18 -27.92
N LEU A 205 -10.66 -31.55 -26.67
CA LEU A 205 -10.92 -32.89 -26.16
C LEU A 205 -12.01 -32.83 -25.07
N ARG A 206 -13.17 -33.43 -25.37
CA ARG A 206 -14.23 -33.89 -24.45
C ARG A 206 -13.72 -35.18 -23.77
N ARG A 207 -14.15 -35.70 -22.61
CA ARG A 207 -15.04 -35.35 -21.47
C ARG A 207 -14.97 -36.58 -20.55
N ALA A 208 -15.14 -36.43 -19.23
CA ALA A 208 -15.87 -37.44 -18.43
C ALA A 208 -16.51 -36.77 -17.20
N VAL A 209 -17.75 -37.16 -16.91
CA VAL A 209 -18.65 -36.64 -15.87
C VAL A 209 -18.63 -37.58 -14.65
N LEU A 210 -18.83 -36.97 -13.49
CA LEU A 210 -18.78 -37.39 -12.08
C LEU A 210 -19.59 -38.65 -11.68
N PRO A 211 -19.43 -39.07 -10.41
CA PRO A 211 -20.59 -39.02 -9.49
C PRO A 211 -20.33 -38.24 -8.19
N PRO A 212 -21.41 -37.80 -7.50
CA PRO A 212 -21.37 -37.00 -6.27
C PRO A 212 -21.40 -37.91 -5.02
N GLU A 213 -20.92 -37.42 -3.88
CA GLU A 213 -21.44 -37.80 -2.55
C GLU A 213 -21.18 -36.66 -1.55
N GLU A 214 -22.14 -36.50 -0.65
CA GLU A 214 -22.32 -35.41 0.31
C GLU A 214 -21.46 -35.55 1.58
N GLY A 215 -21.24 -34.42 2.28
CA GLY A 215 -21.27 -34.42 3.75
C GLY A 215 -20.02 -33.96 4.52
N SER A 216 -20.27 -32.98 5.39
CA SER A 216 -19.58 -32.62 6.64
C SER A 216 -18.43 -31.60 6.65
N ALA A 217 -18.80 -30.47 7.25
CA ALA A 217 -18.02 -29.35 7.76
C ALA A 217 -16.81 -29.71 8.64
N ALA A 218 -15.68 -29.07 8.33
CA ALA A 218 -14.75 -28.40 9.26
C ALA A 218 -13.50 -27.97 8.47
N GLY A 219 -13.53 -26.79 7.86
CA GLY A 219 -12.40 -26.23 7.11
C GLY A 219 -11.93 -24.91 7.74
N PRO A 220 -10.62 -24.66 7.88
CA PRO A 220 -10.10 -23.36 8.28
C PRO A 220 -10.54 -22.26 7.30
N LEU A 221 -10.83 -21.07 7.86
CA LEU A 221 -11.22 -19.85 7.15
C LEU A 221 -10.24 -19.49 6.02
N PRO A 222 -10.72 -18.93 4.89
CA PRO A 222 -9.89 -18.67 3.72
C PRO A 222 -8.83 -17.63 4.06
N THR A 223 -7.58 -18.08 4.11
CA THR A 223 -6.43 -17.23 3.85
C THR A 223 -6.58 -16.74 2.41
N TYR A 224 -6.54 -15.42 2.20
CA TYR A 224 -6.37 -14.86 0.87
C TYR A 224 -4.96 -15.23 0.40
N ILE A 225 -4.78 -16.45 -0.11
CA ILE A 225 -3.64 -16.86 -0.91
C ILE A 225 -3.89 -16.25 -2.29
N GLY A 226 -3.62 -14.95 -2.42
CA GLY A 226 -3.30 -14.44 -3.74
C GLY A 226 -1.98 -15.08 -4.14
N ASN A 227 -1.93 -15.82 -5.25
CA ASN A 227 -0.66 -16.34 -5.76
C ASN A 227 0.33 -15.18 -5.88
N LYS A 228 1.60 -15.40 -5.54
CA LYS A 228 2.63 -14.37 -5.71
C LYS A 228 2.64 -13.86 -7.16
N GLU A 229 2.40 -14.75 -8.13
CA GLU A 229 2.22 -14.38 -9.55
C GLU A 229 1.10 -13.36 -9.79
N ASP A 230 -0.02 -13.43 -9.07
CA ASP A 230 -1.14 -12.51 -9.25
C ASP A 230 -0.78 -11.11 -8.75
N SER A 231 0.00 -11.02 -7.67
CA SER A 231 0.49 -9.74 -7.16
C SER A 231 1.37 -9.01 -8.19
N CYS A 232 2.24 -9.75 -8.88
CA CYS A 232 3.18 -9.18 -9.84
C CYS A 232 2.52 -8.60 -11.10
N ARG A 233 1.25 -8.94 -11.36
CA ARG A 233 0.46 -8.40 -12.48
C ARG A 233 -0.30 -7.13 -12.12
N LEU A 234 -0.44 -6.82 -10.84
CA LEU A 234 -1.14 -5.62 -10.39
C LEU A 234 -0.29 -4.38 -10.67
N SER A 235 -0.91 -3.25 -10.96
CA SER A 235 -0.20 -1.97 -10.99
C SER A 235 0.29 -1.59 -9.59
N ARG A 236 1.32 -0.74 -9.47
CA ARG A 236 1.70 -0.16 -8.17
C ARG A 236 0.50 0.51 -7.51
N ASN A 237 0.31 0.31 -6.21
CA ASN A 237 -0.76 0.97 -5.48
C ASN A 237 -0.19 1.72 -4.26
N PRO A 238 -0.07 3.06 -4.35
CA PRO A 238 0.41 3.90 -3.27
C PRO A 238 -0.45 3.85 -2.00
N GLY A 239 -1.71 3.46 -2.01
CA GLY A 239 -2.56 3.65 -0.85
C GLY A 239 -3.16 5.07 -0.75
N PRO A 240 -4.30 5.23 -0.06
CA PRO A 240 -4.90 6.52 0.26
C PRO A 240 -4.14 7.27 1.37
N CYS A 241 -3.31 6.58 2.15
CA CYS A 241 -2.51 7.20 3.19
C CYS A 241 -1.40 8.10 2.63
N SER A 242 -0.98 9.07 3.45
CA SER A 242 -0.06 10.12 3.04
C SER A 242 1.41 9.81 3.30
N GLY A 243 1.78 8.60 3.73
CA GLY A 243 3.19 8.21 3.78
C GLY A 243 3.88 8.26 2.41
N MET A 244 5.20 8.31 2.37
CA MET A 244 5.97 7.98 1.17
C MET A 244 7.11 7.04 1.52
N LEU A 245 6.72 5.87 2.02
CA LEU A 245 7.62 4.75 2.25
C LEU A 245 8.14 4.28 0.88
N PRO A 246 9.46 4.36 0.60
CA PRO A 246 10.00 3.81 -0.63
C PRO A 246 9.79 2.30 -0.64
N ARG A 247 9.16 1.79 -1.69
CA ARG A 247 8.87 0.37 -1.90
C ARG A 247 9.19 0.01 -3.35
N PHE A 248 9.25 -1.28 -3.64
CA PHE A 248 9.42 -1.81 -4.99
C PHE A 248 8.11 -2.42 -5.48
N PHE A 249 7.81 -2.24 -6.76
CA PHE A 249 6.76 -2.96 -7.46
C PHE A 249 7.35 -3.54 -8.75
N TYR A 250 6.84 -4.68 -9.18
CA TYR A 250 7.20 -5.27 -10.45
C TYR A 250 6.41 -4.60 -11.57
N ASN A 251 7.11 -4.00 -12.52
CA ASN A 251 6.54 -3.46 -13.73
C ASN A 251 6.66 -4.52 -14.84
N SER A 252 5.54 -5.10 -15.23
CA SER A 252 5.50 -6.15 -16.26
C SER A 252 5.87 -5.65 -17.65
N SER A 253 5.71 -4.35 -17.92
CA SER A 253 6.03 -3.76 -19.23
C SER A 253 7.53 -3.56 -19.41
N SER A 254 8.24 -3.11 -18.36
CA SER A 254 9.70 -2.98 -18.36
C SER A 254 10.41 -4.26 -17.90
N MET A 255 9.64 -5.25 -17.42
CA MET A 255 10.13 -6.49 -16.76
C MET A 255 11.18 -6.18 -15.69
N ALA A 256 10.93 -5.14 -14.88
CA ALA A 256 11.86 -4.63 -13.88
C ALA A 256 11.15 -4.35 -12.55
N CYS A 257 11.92 -4.39 -11.47
CA CYS A 257 11.44 -3.96 -10.16
C CYS A 257 11.75 -2.48 -9.97
N GLU A 258 10.72 -1.66 -10.04
CA GLU A 258 10.82 -0.20 -9.97
C GLU A 258 10.41 0.31 -8.59
N THR A 259 11.00 1.42 -8.17
CA THR A 259 10.62 2.04 -6.89
C THR A 259 9.34 2.86 -7.04
N PHE A 260 8.49 2.82 -6.02
CA PHE A 260 7.35 3.72 -5.87
C PHE A 260 7.17 4.16 -4.43
N LEU A 261 6.35 5.20 -4.24
CA LEU A 261 6.07 5.79 -2.93
C LEU A 261 4.78 5.22 -2.35
N PHE A 262 4.93 4.31 -1.39
CA PHE A 262 3.80 3.75 -0.65
C PHE A 262 3.36 4.70 0.47
N GLY A 263 2.11 5.13 0.38
CA GLY A 263 1.27 5.80 1.37
C GLY A 263 1.27 5.18 2.76
N GLY A 264 1.64 3.91 2.85
CA GLY A 264 1.73 3.21 4.11
C GLY A 264 0.39 2.67 4.58
N CYS A 265 -0.63 2.56 3.74
CA CYS A 265 -1.82 1.75 4.00
C CYS A 265 -2.56 1.40 2.71
N LEU A 266 -3.44 0.38 2.71
CA LEU A 266 -4.38 0.12 1.61
C LEU A 266 -3.73 0.04 0.21
N GLY A 267 -2.48 -0.42 0.15
CA GLY A 267 -1.81 -0.81 -1.09
C GLY A 267 -2.16 -2.25 -1.47
N ASN A 268 -1.74 -2.67 -2.66
CA ASN A 268 -1.96 -4.03 -3.14
C ASN A 268 -0.72 -4.92 -2.95
N GLY A 269 -0.80 -6.15 -3.46
CA GLY A 269 0.25 -7.16 -3.34
C GLY A 269 1.56 -6.81 -4.03
N ASN A 270 1.53 -5.97 -5.07
CA ASN A 270 2.72 -5.50 -5.81
C ASN A 270 3.49 -4.41 -5.05
N ASN A 271 3.96 -4.77 -3.87
CA ASN A 271 4.59 -3.89 -2.91
C ASN A 271 5.58 -4.69 -2.07
N PHE A 272 6.87 -4.50 -2.35
CA PHE A 272 7.99 -5.22 -1.78
C PHE A 272 8.95 -4.25 -1.09
N TYR A 273 9.68 -4.72 -0.06
CA TYR A 273 10.62 -3.88 0.67
C TYR A 273 11.94 -3.68 -0.06
N SER A 274 12.36 -4.67 -0.86
CA SER A 274 13.64 -4.65 -1.57
C SER A 274 13.49 -5.10 -3.02
N GLU A 275 14.40 -4.64 -3.87
CA GLU A 275 14.51 -5.10 -5.25
C GLU A 275 14.69 -6.63 -5.30
N LYS A 276 15.44 -7.19 -4.34
CA LYS A 276 15.65 -8.64 -4.21
C LYS A 276 14.33 -9.38 -4.05
N GLU A 277 13.54 -8.97 -3.07
CA GLU A 277 12.25 -9.58 -2.76
C GLU A 277 11.31 -9.49 -3.97
N CYS A 278 11.27 -8.33 -4.63
CA CYS A 278 10.47 -8.12 -5.83
C CYS A 278 10.90 -9.04 -6.99
N LEU A 279 12.20 -9.10 -7.30
CA LEU A 279 12.72 -9.94 -8.40
C LEU A 279 12.49 -11.42 -8.11
N GLN A 280 12.76 -11.87 -6.88
CA GLN A 280 12.53 -13.27 -6.50
C GLN A 280 11.05 -13.65 -6.50
N ALA A 281 10.14 -12.69 -6.27
CA ALA A 281 8.70 -12.94 -6.29
C ALA A 281 8.11 -12.90 -7.71
N CYS A 282 8.64 -12.05 -8.60
CA CYS A 282 7.95 -11.67 -9.83
C CYS A 282 8.70 -11.93 -11.15
N ARG A 283 10.00 -12.18 -11.10
CA ARG A 283 10.79 -12.45 -12.31
C ARG A 283 10.33 -13.75 -12.97
N THR A 284 10.27 -13.73 -14.30
CA THR A 284 9.97 -14.90 -15.13
C THR A 284 11.17 -15.25 -16.03
N GLU A 285 11.12 -16.39 -16.71
CA GLU A 285 12.16 -16.82 -17.68
C GLU A 285 12.33 -15.83 -18.85
N ALA A 286 11.33 -14.99 -19.13
CA ALA A 286 11.45 -13.91 -20.11
C ALA A 286 12.60 -12.94 -19.78
N ALA A 287 12.99 -12.83 -18.50
CA ALA A 287 14.12 -12.05 -18.06
C ALA A 287 15.45 -12.49 -18.71
N CYS A 288 15.61 -13.77 -19.04
CA CYS A 288 16.83 -14.30 -19.66
C CYS A 288 17.07 -13.72 -21.07
N ARG A 289 16.07 -13.06 -21.67
CA ARG A 289 16.17 -12.41 -22.99
C ARG A 289 16.45 -10.90 -22.90
N LEU A 290 16.48 -10.34 -21.70
CA LEU A 290 16.71 -8.91 -21.49
C LEU A 290 18.22 -8.59 -21.52
N PRO A 291 18.62 -7.37 -21.90
CA PRO A 291 20.01 -6.95 -21.83
C PRO A 291 20.51 -6.90 -20.38
N ILE A 292 21.82 -7.06 -20.18
CA ILE A 292 22.48 -6.85 -18.89
C ILE A 292 22.55 -5.34 -18.61
N VAL A 293 21.90 -4.87 -17.55
CA VAL A 293 21.78 -3.43 -17.24
C VAL A 293 22.51 -3.10 -15.94
N GLN A 294 23.61 -2.34 -16.05
CA GLN A 294 24.32 -1.78 -14.88
C GLN A 294 23.47 -0.75 -14.12
N GLY A 295 22.65 0.02 -14.83
CA GLY A 295 21.90 1.13 -14.25
C GLY A 295 22.78 2.37 -13.96
N PRO A 296 22.17 3.53 -13.66
CA PRO A 296 22.88 4.81 -13.57
C PRO A 296 23.52 5.10 -12.20
N CYS A 297 23.24 4.27 -11.18
CA CYS A 297 23.77 4.50 -9.83
C CYS A 297 25.25 4.07 -9.72
N GLN A 298 25.98 4.68 -8.79
CA GLN A 298 27.43 4.48 -8.59
C GLN A 298 27.75 3.67 -7.32
N ASN A 299 26.92 2.67 -7.01
CA ASN A 299 27.13 1.76 -5.89
C ASN A 299 27.34 0.35 -6.42
N PRO A 300 28.52 0.03 -6.96
CA PRO A 300 28.76 -1.22 -7.64
C PRO A 300 28.59 -2.42 -6.71
N VAL A 301 27.71 -3.33 -7.07
CA VAL A 301 27.50 -4.61 -6.40
C VAL A 301 27.54 -5.72 -7.43
N THR A 302 28.31 -6.77 -7.15
CA THR A 302 28.37 -7.93 -8.04
C THR A 302 27.03 -8.68 -8.05
N ARG A 303 26.53 -8.92 -9.26
CA ARG A 303 25.31 -9.69 -9.54
C ARG A 303 25.57 -10.68 -10.67
N TRP A 304 24.70 -11.67 -10.79
CA TRP A 304 24.68 -12.60 -11.91
C TRP A 304 23.66 -12.15 -12.95
N ALA A 305 23.94 -12.37 -14.22
CA ALA A 305 23.02 -12.15 -15.33
C ALA A 305 23.24 -13.24 -16.39
N PHE A 306 22.21 -13.53 -17.17
CA PHE A 306 22.33 -14.43 -18.31
C PHE A 306 22.77 -13.65 -19.55
N ASP A 307 23.90 -14.06 -20.12
CA ASP A 307 24.33 -13.60 -21.43
C ASP A 307 23.71 -14.50 -22.49
N ALA A 308 22.69 -13.99 -23.18
CA ALA A 308 21.98 -14.72 -24.23
C ALA A 308 22.83 -14.99 -25.48
N ALA A 309 23.88 -14.19 -25.73
CA ALA A 309 24.79 -14.40 -26.86
C ALA A 309 25.77 -15.54 -26.57
N GLN A 310 26.20 -15.67 -25.32
CA GLN A 310 27.11 -16.74 -24.87
C GLN A 310 26.38 -17.98 -24.35
N GLY A 311 25.08 -17.89 -24.11
CA GLY A 311 24.27 -18.94 -23.49
C GLY A 311 24.71 -19.28 -22.07
N LYS A 312 25.25 -18.31 -21.31
CA LYS A 312 25.90 -18.54 -20.01
C LYS A 312 25.52 -17.50 -18.97
N CYS A 313 25.38 -17.94 -17.73
CA CYS A 313 25.32 -17.07 -16.57
C CYS A 313 26.70 -16.48 -16.29
N ILE A 314 26.81 -15.15 -16.31
CA ILE A 314 28.02 -14.40 -16.04
C ILE A 314 27.80 -13.43 -14.87
N THR A 315 28.88 -12.91 -14.29
CA THR A 315 28.80 -11.83 -13.31
C THR A 315 28.92 -10.48 -13.98
N PHE A 316 28.26 -9.47 -13.42
CA PHE A 316 28.39 -8.08 -13.85
C PHE A 316 28.35 -7.13 -12.65
N SER A 317 28.81 -5.90 -12.86
CA SER A 317 28.74 -4.84 -11.85
C SER A 317 27.39 -4.12 -11.97
N TYR A 318 26.50 -4.34 -11.01
CA TYR A 318 25.24 -3.60 -10.91
C TYR A 318 25.46 -2.31 -10.12
N GLY A 319 25.08 -1.17 -10.67
CA GLY A 319 25.25 0.16 -10.08
C GLY A 319 24.36 0.43 -8.86
N GLY A 320 23.42 -0.46 -8.54
CA GLY A 320 22.60 -0.40 -7.33
C GLY A 320 21.23 0.27 -7.48
N CYS A 321 20.83 0.67 -8.70
CA CYS A 321 19.46 1.08 -9.01
C CYS A 321 19.10 0.91 -10.48
N LYS A 322 17.79 0.83 -10.77
CA LYS A 322 17.22 0.77 -12.14
C LYS A 322 17.80 -0.35 -13.01
N GLY A 323 18.04 -1.52 -12.41
CA GLY A 323 18.26 -2.76 -13.14
C GLY A 323 16.95 -3.29 -13.74
N ASN A 324 17.05 -4.36 -14.53
CA ASN A 324 15.90 -5.07 -15.07
C ASN A 324 15.84 -6.51 -14.53
N GLY A 325 14.94 -7.32 -15.07
CA GLY A 325 14.75 -8.71 -14.65
C GLY A 325 15.97 -9.62 -14.87
N ASN A 326 16.91 -9.30 -15.77
CA ASN A 326 18.11 -10.10 -16.01
C ASN A 326 19.19 -9.84 -14.94
N GLN A 327 18.80 -10.06 -13.69
CA GLN A 327 19.63 -9.86 -12.52
C GLN A 327 19.30 -10.93 -11.48
N PHE A 328 20.32 -11.68 -11.07
CA PHE A 328 20.24 -12.82 -10.16
C PHE A 328 21.23 -12.63 -8.99
N TYR A 329 20.87 -13.12 -7.81
CA TYR A 329 21.69 -13.03 -6.60
C TYR A 329 22.68 -14.18 -6.46
N SER A 330 22.51 -15.25 -7.25
CA SER A 330 23.46 -16.36 -7.32
C SER A 330 23.54 -16.97 -8.72
N GLU A 331 24.64 -17.66 -9.02
CA GLU A 331 24.79 -18.42 -10.26
C GLU A 331 23.72 -19.50 -10.39
N LYS A 332 23.45 -20.21 -9.28
CA LYS A 332 22.43 -21.26 -9.22
C LYS A 332 21.06 -20.71 -9.63
N GLU A 333 20.66 -19.58 -9.06
CA GLU A 333 19.40 -18.90 -9.41
C GLU A 333 19.36 -18.52 -10.89
N CYS A 334 20.45 -17.99 -11.46
CA CYS A 334 20.51 -17.70 -12.90
C CYS A 334 20.36 -18.97 -13.75
N LYS A 335 21.04 -20.06 -13.40
CA LYS A 335 20.95 -21.33 -14.13
C LYS A 335 19.59 -22.01 -13.98
N GLU A 336 18.92 -21.84 -12.85
CA GLU A 336 17.56 -22.38 -12.66
C GLU A 336 16.56 -21.67 -13.59
N TYR A 337 16.69 -20.36 -13.79
CA TYR A 337 15.79 -19.60 -14.67
C TYR A 337 16.17 -19.68 -16.16
N CYS A 338 17.47 -19.71 -16.47
CA CYS A 338 17.97 -19.54 -17.84
C CYS A 338 18.80 -20.72 -18.36
N GLY A 339 19.13 -21.69 -17.50
CA GLY A 339 19.99 -22.82 -17.83
C GLY A 339 19.25 -24.03 -18.39
N ALA A 340 17.91 -23.99 -18.44
CA ALA A 340 17.17 -24.94 -19.26
C ALA A 340 17.45 -24.60 -20.73
N PRO A 341 17.94 -25.55 -21.56
CA PRO A 341 17.92 -25.35 -22.99
C PRO A 341 16.47 -25.10 -23.38
N LEU A 342 16.21 -23.96 -24.05
CA LEU A 342 14.96 -23.78 -24.79
C LEU A 342 14.76 -25.07 -25.56
N LEU A 343 13.66 -25.78 -25.29
CA LEU A 343 13.35 -27.08 -25.87
C LEU A 343 13.80 -27.08 -27.32
N ALA A 344 14.79 -27.92 -27.62
CA ALA A 344 15.05 -28.37 -28.95
C ALA A 344 13.78 -29.12 -29.38
N GLU A 345 12.80 -28.39 -29.89
CA GLU A 345 11.83 -28.96 -30.80
C GLU A 345 12.65 -29.42 -32.02
N ASP A 346 12.66 -30.74 -32.24
CA ASP A 346 12.86 -31.43 -33.53
C ASP A 346 14.16 -32.21 -33.82
N GLU A 347 14.83 -32.86 -32.86
CA GLU A 347 15.94 -33.80 -33.16
C GLU A 347 15.87 -35.14 -32.38
N GLU A 348 14.68 -35.67 -32.08
CA GLU A 348 14.55 -37.03 -31.50
C GLU A 348 13.41 -37.86 -32.13
N PHE A 349 13.13 -37.67 -33.43
CA PHE A 349 12.24 -38.57 -34.19
C PHE A 349 12.77 -39.02 -35.56
N LEU A 350 14.04 -38.75 -35.89
CA LEU A 350 14.65 -39.20 -37.16
C LEU A 350 15.59 -40.41 -37.04
N HIS A 351 15.64 -41.10 -35.89
CA HIS A 351 16.46 -42.31 -35.73
C HIS A 351 15.69 -43.55 -35.24
N LEU A 352 14.44 -43.71 -35.69
CA LEU A 352 13.75 -45.01 -35.72
C LEU A 352 13.12 -45.24 -37.10
N SER A 353 13.98 -45.30 -38.12
CA SER A 353 13.68 -45.83 -39.44
C SER A 353 14.99 -46.27 -40.10
N ASN A 354 15.48 -47.44 -39.73
CA ASN A 354 16.27 -48.32 -40.60
C ASN A 354 16.28 -49.74 -40.03
#